data_AF-A0A2P4YTW2-F1
#
_entry.id   AF-A0A2P4YTW2-F1
#
_cell.length_a   1.000
_cell.length_b   1.000
_cell.length_c   1.000
_cell.angle_alpha   90.00
_cell.angle_beta   90.00
_cell.angle_gamma   90.00
#
_symmetry.space_group_name_H-M   'P 1'
#
loop_
_entity.id
_entity.type
_entity.pdbx_description
1 polymer ?
#
loop_
_entity_poly.entity_id
_entity_poly.type
_entity_poly.pdbx_seq_one_letter_code
_entity_poly.pdbx_strand_id
1 'polypeptide(L)'
;MSDTNADGMTSCLNLMRRMPPREVETDVYNLTRLAPSLADELYQRVDQPLQVAVDPANGRKYLLCDYNRDGDSYRSPWTNEYDPPAADGEGFYPSETLRELEVQANEIFDSYRELYYQGGISSVYMWDLEPGFAACFLVKKDVVDQRFVEKGSWNSIHVIEVQEGSDVLDKGVKKATYRLTTSVLLSMKVNRPELGDLTLDGTLTRQTERTMEFEDQFAHVSNMGRMVEDMEIDMRSSLDGLYISKTREVINGMRKLQQGPAMANPFVGELTGAVLKHGQKKQNE
;
A
#
# COMPACT_ATOMS: atom_id res chain seq x y z
N MET A 1 4.34 -27.98 18.94
CA MET A 1 3.20 -27.60 18.08
C MET A 1 3.21 -26.12 17.74
N SER A 2 3.73 -25.22 18.59
CA SER A 2 3.90 -23.79 18.27
C SER A 2 4.91 -23.53 17.15
N ASP A 3 6.06 -24.19 17.15
CA ASP A 3 7.15 -23.91 16.19
C ASP A 3 6.77 -24.31 14.75
N THR A 4 6.04 -25.41 14.58
CA THR A 4 5.61 -25.89 13.25
C THR A 4 4.60 -24.93 12.58
N ASN A 5 3.76 -24.25 13.37
CA ASN A 5 2.81 -23.26 12.85
C ASN A 5 3.50 -21.95 12.45
N ALA A 6 4.51 -21.50 13.22
CA ALA A 6 5.29 -20.32 12.87
C ALA A 6 6.09 -20.50 11.56
N ASP A 7 6.67 -21.70 11.36
CA ASP A 7 7.34 -22.07 10.11
C ASP A 7 6.36 -22.17 8.93
N GLY A 8 5.15 -22.70 9.19
CA GLY A 8 4.08 -22.80 8.19
C GLY A 8 3.58 -21.44 7.71
N MET A 9 3.32 -20.51 8.64
CA MET A 9 2.91 -19.13 8.32
C MET A 9 4.00 -18.40 7.52
N THR A 10 5.25 -18.48 7.98
CA THR A 10 6.40 -17.87 7.28
C THR A 10 6.51 -18.40 5.84
N SER A 11 6.29 -19.70 5.64
CA SER A 11 6.31 -20.33 4.33
C SER A 11 5.18 -19.83 3.43
N CYS A 12 3.96 -19.70 3.96
CA CYS A 12 2.81 -19.17 3.22
C CYS A 12 3.04 -17.72 2.78
N LEU A 13 3.51 -16.85 3.69
CA LEU A 13 3.83 -15.45 3.36
C LEU A 13 4.96 -15.36 2.31
N ASN A 14 5.96 -16.24 2.38
CA ASN A 14 7.02 -16.30 1.38
C ASN A 14 6.52 -16.77 0.01
N LEU A 15 5.53 -17.67 -0.02
CA LEU A 15 4.89 -18.08 -1.26
C LEU A 15 4.09 -16.92 -1.87
N MET A 16 3.29 -16.21 -1.08
CA MET A 16 2.51 -15.06 -1.56
C MET A 16 3.39 -13.95 -2.15
N ARG A 17 4.60 -13.74 -1.62
CA ARG A 17 5.59 -12.79 -2.19
C ARG A 17 6.16 -13.21 -3.56
N ARG A 18 5.94 -14.45 -3.99
CA ARG A 18 6.48 -15.01 -5.24
C ARG A 18 5.40 -15.32 -6.27
N MET A 19 4.16 -15.48 -5.83
CA MET A 19 3.01 -15.70 -6.71
C MET A 19 2.66 -14.41 -7.45
N PRO A 20 2.02 -14.50 -8.65
CA PRO A 20 1.56 -13.33 -9.38
C PRO A 20 0.58 -12.50 -8.54
N PRO A 21 0.84 -11.21 -8.25
CA PRO A 21 -0.02 -10.40 -7.38
C PRO A 21 -1.48 -10.30 -7.82
N ARG A 22 -1.74 -10.40 -9.12
CA ARG A 22 -3.10 -10.33 -9.68
C ARG A 22 -4.00 -11.51 -9.25
N GLU A 23 -3.41 -12.62 -8.80
CA GLU A 23 -4.13 -13.85 -8.42
C GLU A 23 -4.23 -14.02 -6.90
N VAL A 24 -3.81 -13.00 -6.13
CA VAL A 24 -3.69 -13.04 -4.67
C VAL A 24 -4.97 -13.52 -3.95
N GLU A 25 -6.17 -13.11 -4.38
CA GLU A 25 -7.43 -13.57 -3.78
C GLU A 25 -7.61 -15.09 -3.93
N THR A 26 -7.30 -15.62 -5.11
CA THR A 26 -7.41 -17.05 -5.39
C THR A 26 -6.32 -17.84 -4.68
N ASP A 27 -5.10 -17.29 -4.63
CA ASP A 27 -3.96 -17.91 -3.99
C ASP A 27 -4.15 -18.00 -2.46
N VAL A 28 -4.59 -16.91 -1.82
CA VAL A 28 -4.90 -16.89 -0.38
C VAL A 28 -6.01 -17.89 -0.08
N TYR A 29 -7.10 -17.88 -0.85
CA TYR A 29 -8.19 -18.84 -0.69
C TYR A 29 -7.68 -20.29 -0.77
N ASN A 30 -6.87 -20.62 -1.76
CA ASN A 30 -6.29 -21.95 -1.90
C ASN A 30 -5.34 -22.31 -0.74
N LEU A 31 -4.59 -21.35 -0.22
CA LEU A 31 -3.75 -21.56 0.96
C LEU A 31 -4.57 -21.81 2.22
N THR A 32 -5.69 -21.12 2.42
CA THR A 32 -6.58 -21.39 3.56
C THR A 32 -7.18 -22.80 3.48
N ARG A 33 -7.40 -23.35 2.28
CA ARG A 33 -7.83 -24.74 2.12
C ARG A 33 -6.74 -25.75 2.40
N LEU A 34 -5.49 -25.40 2.10
CA LEU A 34 -4.32 -26.25 2.36
C LEU A 34 -3.94 -26.25 3.84
N ALA A 35 -4.01 -25.10 4.50
CA ALA A 35 -3.70 -24.93 5.91
C ALA A 35 -4.83 -24.16 6.64
N PRO A 36 -5.97 -24.83 6.92
CA PRO A 36 -7.14 -24.18 7.54
C PRO A 36 -6.85 -23.55 8.90
N SER A 37 -5.91 -24.10 9.67
CA SER A 37 -5.50 -23.55 10.96
C SER A 37 -4.80 -22.19 10.88
N LEU A 38 -4.38 -21.77 9.69
CA LEU A 38 -3.71 -20.50 9.43
C LEU A 38 -4.62 -19.48 8.72
N ALA A 39 -5.88 -19.83 8.44
CA ALA A 39 -6.76 -19.03 7.59
C ALA A 39 -6.94 -17.60 8.10
N ASP A 40 -7.29 -17.43 9.38
CA ASP A 40 -7.55 -16.10 9.97
C ASP A 40 -6.29 -15.22 9.94
N GLU A 41 -5.14 -15.78 10.31
CA GLU A 41 -3.87 -15.06 10.31
C GLU A 41 -3.38 -14.75 8.87
N LEU A 42 -3.71 -15.59 7.89
CA LEU A 42 -3.41 -15.32 6.48
C LEU A 42 -4.21 -14.15 5.93
N TYR A 43 -5.53 -14.11 6.18
CA TYR A 43 -6.36 -12.99 5.75
C TYR A 43 -5.90 -11.68 6.38
N GLN A 44 -5.55 -11.70 7.68
CA GLN A 44 -5.06 -10.51 8.38
C GLN A 44 -3.69 -10.00 7.90
N ARG A 45 -2.84 -10.87 7.31
CA ARG A 45 -1.46 -10.52 6.93
C ARG A 45 -1.25 -10.34 5.44
N VAL A 46 -2.18 -10.78 4.60
CA VAL A 46 -2.05 -10.71 3.15
C VAL A 46 -3.07 -9.72 2.61
N ASP A 47 -2.57 -8.56 2.22
CA ASP A 47 -3.39 -7.52 1.58
C ASP A 47 -4.00 -8.04 0.28
N GLN A 48 -5.32 -7.88 0.16
CA GLN A 48 -6.09 -8.23 -1.04
C GLN A 48 -6.55 -6.96 -1.79
N PRO A 49 -6.82 -7.04 -3.10
CA PRO A 49 -7.44 -5.97 -3.85
C PRO A 49 -8.72 -5.50 -3.17
N LEU A 50 -8.88 -4.18 -3.08
CA LEU A 50 -10.03 -3.61 -2.39
C LEU A 50 -11.31 -3.87 -3.18
N GLN A 51 -12.33 -4.34 -2.48
CA GLN A 51 -13.67 -4.52 -3.04
C GLN A 51 -14.52 -3.28 -2.78
N VAL A 52 -15.57 -3.10 -3.57
CA VAL A 52 -16.44 -1.93 -3.53
C VAL A 52 -17.85 -2.36 -3.14
N ALA A 53 -18.40 -1.74 -2.11
CA ALA A 53 -19.81 -1.84 -1.76
C ALA A 53 -20.52 -0.49 -1.97
N VAL A 54 -21.85 -0.51 -1.91
CA VAL A 54 -22.70 0.67 -2.00
C VAL A 54 -23.53 0.72 -0.74
N ASP A 55 -23.45 1.84 -0.02
CA ASP A 55 -24.26 2.06 1.16
C ASP A 55 -25.75 2.14 0.75
N PRO A 56 -26.61 1.27 1.31
CA PRO A 56 -28.01 1.19 0.90
C PRO A 56 -28.83 2.42 1.29
N ALA A 57 -28.43 3.18 2.32
CA ALA A 57 -29.21 4.30 2.82
C ALA A 57 -29.00 5.58 1.99
N ASN A 58 -27.79 5.78 1.47
CA ASN A 58 -27.42 7.02 0.76
C ASN A 58 -26.85 6.80 -0.65
N GLY A 59 -26.62 5.56 -1.07
CA GLY A 59 -26.11 5.20 -2.40
C GLY A 59 -24.63 5.51 -2.63
N ARG A 60 -23.88 5.92 -1.61
CA ARG A 60 -22.45 6.23 -1.72
C ARG A 60 -21.63 4.95 -1.71
N LYS A 61 -20.58 4.91 -2.53
CA LYS A 61 -19.65 3.78 -2.57
C LYS A 61 -18.69 3.84 -1.39
N TYR A 62 -18.29 2.67 -0.89
CA TYR A 62 -17.23 2.53 0.11
C TYR A 62 -16.38 1.29 -0.16
N LEU A 63 -15.20 1.25 0.43
CA LEU A 63 -14.20 0.20 0.22
C LEU A 63 -14.25 -0.83 1.34
N LEU A 64 -14.18 -2.10 0.96
CA LEU A 64 -14.19 -3.23 1.89
C LEU A 64 -12.76 -3.66 2.22
N CYS A 65 -12.50 -3.86 3.50
CA CYS A 65 -11.27 -4.45 4.01
C CYS A 65 -11.56 -5.21 5.32
N ASP A 66 -10.56 -5.89 5.87
CA ASP A 66 -10.75 -6.62 7.13
C ASP A 66 -10.99 -5.68 8.33
N TYR A 67 -10.57 -4.41 8.25
CA TYR A 67 -10.73 -3.43 9.33
C TYR A 67 -12.14 -2.87 9.47
N ASN A 68 -13.02 -3.06 8.48
CA ASN A 68 -14.44 -2.70 8.57
C ASN A 68 -15.37 -3.92 8.47
N ARG A 69 -14.82 -5.13 8.58
CA ARG A 69 -15.54 -6.39 8.49
C ARG A 69 -15.86 -6.94 9.87
N ASP A 70 -17.07 -7.49 10.03
CA ASP A 70 -17.42 -8.37 11.13
C ASP A 70 -18.24 -9.54 10.57
N GLY A 71 -17.73 -10.77 10.73
CA GLY A 71 -18.30 -11.95 10.06
C GLY A 71 -18.33 -11.78 8.53
N ASP A 72 -19.54 -11.77 7.96
CA ASP A 72 -19.79 -11.54 6.53
C ASP A 72 -20.38 -10.15 6.24
N SER A 73 -20.40 -9.27 7.24
CA SER A 73 -20.95 -7.93 7.17
C SER A 73 -19.86 -6.86 7.16
N TYR A 74 -20.11 -5.75 6.46
CA TYR A 74 -19.16 -4.64 6.37
C TYR A 74 -19.77 -3.31 6.79
N ARG A 75 -19.09 -2.57 7.68
CA ARG A 75 -19.51 -1.26 8.18
C ARG A 75 -19.29 -0.18 7.12
N SER A 76 -20.33 0.55 6.77
CA SER A 76 -20.25 1.74 5.94
C SER A 76 -19.64 2.92 6.72
N PRO A 77 -18.66 3.66 6.17
CA PRO A 77 -18.12 4.85 6.81
C PRO A 77 -19.12 6.02 6.82
N TRP A 78 -20.19 5.95 6.03
CA TRP A 78 -21.16 7.05 5.88
C TRP A 78 -22.29 6.94 6.91
N THR A 79 -22.98 5.80 6.96
CA THR A 79 -24.08 5.55 7.92
C THR A 79 -23.62 5.02 9.26
N ASN A 80 -22.40 4.48 9.33
CA ASN A 80 -21.93 3.68 10.45
C ASN A 80 -22.69 2.36 10.61
N GLU A 81 -23.42 1.87 9.60
CA GLU A 81 -24.19 0.62 9.67
C GLU A 81 -23.48 -0.50 8.92
N TYR A 82 -23.65 -1.74 9.39
CA TYR A 82 -23.17 -2.93 8.72
C TYR A 82 -24.16 -3.40 7.64
N ASP A 83 -23.62 -3.88 6.51
CA ASP A 83 -24.39 -4.55 5.46
C ASP A 83 -23.77 -5.92 5.12
N PRO A 84 -24.50 -7.05 5.28
CA PRO A 84 -25.83 -7.16 5.89
C PRO A 84 -25.88 -6.66 7.35
N PRO A 85 -27.05 -6.28 7.89
CA PRO A 85 -27.15 -5.83 9.27
C PRO A 85 -26.53 -6.83 10.24
N ALA A 86 -25.64 -6.35 11.11
CA ALA A 86 -25.09 -7.16 12.20
C ALA A 86 -26.21 -7.59 13.16
N ALA A 87 -26.05 -8.74 13.82
CA ALA A 87 -27.00 -9.16 14.85
C ALA A 87 -26.97 -8.19 16.04
N ASP A 88 -28.04 -8.15 16.83
CA ASP A 88 -28.16 -7.25 17.98
C ASP A 88 -27.00 -7.46 18.98
N GLY A 89 -26.14 -6.44 19.12
CA GLY A 89 -24.95 -6.48 20.01
C GLY A 89 -23.68 -7.04 19.36
N GLU A 90 -23.72 -7.37 18.07
CA GLU A 90 -22.56 -7.70 17.24
C GLU A 90 -22.18 -6.48 16.37
N GLY A 91 -20.94 -6.44 15.88
CA GLY A 91 -20.37 -5.29 15.20
C GLY A 91 -19.41 -4.50 16.09
N PHE A 92 -18.22 -4.21 15.55
CA PHE A 92 -17.25 -3.34 16.18
C PHE A 92 -17.50 -1.89 15.74
N TYR A 93 -17.86 -1.04 16.70
CA TYR A 93 -18.08 0.39 16.47
C TYR A 93 -17.04 1.22 17.21
N PRO A 94 -16.50 2.29 16.60
CA PRO A 94 -15.65 3.24 17.31
C PRO A 94 -16.43 3.98 18.40
N SER A 95 -15.72 4.48 19.41
CA SER A 95 -16.27 5.40 20.40
C SER A 95 -16.91 6.63 19.75
N GLU A 96 -17.88 7.27 20.43
CA GLU A 96 -18.60 8.42 19.88
C GLU A 96 -17.66 9.55 19.42
N THR A 97 -16.65 9.85 20.23
CA THR A 97 -15.61 10.83 19.90
C THR A 97 -14.77 10.43 18.69
N LEU A 98 -14.40 9.15 18.60
CA LEU A 98 -13.61 8.66 17.48
C LEU A 98 -14.43 8.59 16.19
N ARG A 99 -15.74 8.33 16.30
CA ARG A 99 -16.67 8.36 15.17
C ARG A 99 -16.79 9.77 14.59
N GLU A 100 -16.86 10.81 15.42
CA GLU A 100 -16.84 12.20 14.94
C GLU A 100 -15.56 12.50 14.15
N LEU A 101 -14.41 12.00 14.62
CA LEU A 101 -13.14 12.13 13.93
C LEU A 101 -13.10 11.33 12.62
N GLU A 102 -13.65 10.11 12.61
CA GLU A 102 -13.74 9.24 11.43
C GLU A 102 -14.57 9.89 10.31
N VAL A 103 -15.69 10.54 10.64
CA VAL A 103 -16.51 11.28 9.68
C VAL A 103 -15.73 12.43 9.06
N GLN A 104 -15.06 13.25 9.88
CA GLN A 104 -14.23 14.36 9.39
C GLN A 104 -13.05 13.88 8.55
N ALA A 105 -12.40 12.79 8.98
CA ALA A 105 -11.30 12.19 8.23
C ALA A 105 -11.78 11.72 6.85
N ASN A 106 -12.95 11.07 6.75
CA ASN A 106 -13.51 10.68 5.46
C ASN A 106 -13.71 11.88 4.52
N GLU A 107 -14.17 13.03 5.01
CA GLU A 107 -14.34 14.25 4.20
C GLU A 107 -13.00 14.82 3.70
N ILE A 108 -12.00 14.89 4.58
CA ILE A 108 -10.67 15.42 4.26
C ILE A 108 -9.93 14.50 3.29
N PHE A 109 -9.94 13.19 3.55
CA PHE A 109 -9.27 12.22 2.70
C PHE A 109 -9.99 11.99 1.36
N ASP A 110 -11.31 12.23 1.27
CA ASP A 110 -11.99 12.28 -0.04
C ASP A 110 -11.54 13.48 -0.87
N SER A 111 -11.27 14.63 -0.22
CA SER A 111 -10.66 15.78 -0.90
C SER A 111 -9.22 15.47 -1.36
N TYR A 112 -8.43 14.79 -0.54
CA TYR A 112 -7.10 14.29 -0.92
C TYR A 112 -7.18 13.37 -2.15
N ARG A 113 -8.11 12.40 -2.13
CA ARG A 113 -8.36 11.50 -3.26
C ARG A 113 -8.69 12.30 -4.52
N GLU A 114 -9.58 13.29 -4.45
CA GLU A 114 -9.94 14.07 -5.63
C GLU A 114 -8.74 14.82 -6.22
N LEU A 115 -7.91 15.45 -5.35
CA LEU A 115 -6.74 16.21 -5.77
C LEU A 115 -5.66 15.34 -6.42
N TYR A 116 -5.36 14.18 -5.84
CA TYR A 116 -4.26 13.30 -6.28
C TYR A 116 -4.68 12.25 -7.31
N TYR A 117 -5.88 11.69 -7.18
CA TYR A 117 -6.36 10.57 -8.00
C TYR A 117 -7.35 10.99 -9.08
N GLN A 118 -7.97 12.19 -8.99
CA GLN A 118 -8.95 12.70 -9.95
C GLN A 118 -10.07 11.68 -10.22
N GLY A 119 -10.78 11.27 -9.17
CA GLY A 119 -11.76 10.19 -9.17
C GLY A 119 -11.32 8.98 -8.32
N GLY A 120 -11.94 7.82 -8.55
CA GLY A 120 -11.76 6.66 -7.68
C GLY A 120 -12.68 6.71 -6.47
N ILE A 121 -12.42 5.85 -5.50
CA ILE A 121 -13.19 5.72 -4.25
C ILE A 121 -12.19 5.77 -3.10
N SER A 122 -12.58 6.39 -2.00
CA SER A 122 -11.83 6.37 -0.74
C SER A 122 -12.74 6.03 0.43
N SER A 123 -12.17 5.45 1.48
CA SER A 123 -12.86 5.19 2.74
C SER A 123 -11.86 5.26 3.89
N VAL A 124 -12.29 5.81 5.02
CA VAL A 124 -11.52 5.83 6.26
C VAL A 124 -12.31 5.09 7.34
N TYR A 125 -11.65 4.17 8.03
CA TYR A 125 -12.17 3.46 9.18
C TYR A 125 -11.29 3.71 10.40
N MET A 126 -11.86 3.94 11.57
CA MET A 126 -11.12 4.10 12.82
C MET A 126 -11.61 3.14 13.89
N TRP A 127 -10.71 2.74 14.79
CA TRP A 127 -11.03 1.93 15.96
C TRP A 127 -10.18 2.33 17.16
N ASP A 128 -10.78 2.23 18.34
CA ASP A 128 -10.12 2.60 19.60
C ASP A 128 -9.02 1.60 19.97
N LEU A 129 -7.95 2.12 20.57
CA LEU A 129 -6.87 1.34 21.18
C LEU A 129 -6.66 1.84 22.61
N GLU A 130 -6.02 1.02 23.45
CA GLU A 130 -5.68 1.42 24.82
C GLU A 130 -4.15 1.35 25.01
N PRO A 131 -3.41 2.49 24.97
CA PRO A 131 -3.85 3.87 24.71
C PRO A 131 -3.88 4.26 23.22
N GLY A 132 -4.82 5.15 22.85
CA GLY A 132 -4.85 5.83 21.55
C GLY A 132 -5.93 5.30 20.60
N PHE A 133 -5.63 5.25 19.30
CA PHE A 133 -6.54 4.71 18.29
C PHE A 133 -5.75 4.26 17.07
N ALA A 134 -6.41 3.55 16.17
CA ALA A 134 -5.89 3.28 14.84
C ALA A 134 -6.89 3.67 13.76
N ALA A 135 -6.35 3.91 12.57
CA ALA A 135 -7.09 4.32 11.39
C ALA A 135 -6.62 3.51 10.18
N CYS A 136 -7.55 3.16 9.31
CA CYS A 136 -7.30 2.60 8.00
C CYS A 136 -7.82 3.57 6.95
N PHE A 137 -6.94 4.14 6.14
CA PHE A 137 -7.30 4.93 4.97
C PHE A 137 -7.07 4.12 3.70
N LEU A 138 -8.10 4.05 2.87
CA LEU A 138 -8.15 3.24 1.66
C LEU A 138 -8.37 4.12 0.44
N VAL A 139 -7.69 3.82 -0.65
CA VAL A 139 -7.96 4.41 -1.97
C VAL A 139 -7.99 3.31 -3.02
N LYS A 140 -9.03 3.31 -3.85
CA LYS A 140 -9.13 2.46 -5.04
C LYS A 140 -9.38 3.31 -6.27
N LYS A 141 -8.52 3.16 -7.28
CA LYS A 141 -8.69 3.78 -8.59
C LYS A 141 -8.50 2.76 -9.69
N ASP A 142 -9.58 2.46 -10.39
CA ASP A 142 -9.54 1.67 -11.62
C ASP A 142 -9.49 2.62 -12.83
N VAL A 143 -8.80 2.17 -13.88
CA VAL A 143 -8.73 2.84 -15.18
C VAL A 143 -9.03 1.82 -16.28
N VAL A 144 -9.78 2.24 -17.29
CA VAL A 144 -10.16 1.40 -18.44
C VAL A 144 -9.93 2.22 -19.70
N ASP A 145 -9.26 1.63 -20.69
CA ASP A 145 -8.98 2.20 -22.00
C ASP A 145 -8.36 3.62 -21.97
N GLN A 146 -7.38 3.82 -21.08
CA GLN A 146 -6.66 5.09 -20.96
C GLN A 146 -5.18 4.93 -21.30
N ARG A 147 -4.64 5.83 -22.12
CA ARG A 147 -3.18 5.98 -22.36
C ARG A 147 -2.43 4.64 -22.52
N PHE A 148 -2.89 3.79 -23.44
CA PHE A 148 -2.31 2.47 -23.74
C PHE A 148 -2.49 1.41 -22.64
N VAL A 149 -3.33 1.66 -21.65
CA VAL A 149 -3.75 0.70 -20.63
C VAL A 149 -5.18 0.26 -20.94
N GLU A 150 -5.37 -1.04 -21.20
CA GLU A 150 -6.69 -1.65 -21.39
C GLU A 150 -7.43 -1.71 -20.06
N LYS A 151 -6.75 -2.20 -19.02
CA LYS A 151 -7.27 -2.30 -17.65
C LYS A 151 -6.16 -2.02 -16.66
N GLY A 152 -6.39 -1.10 -15.73
CA GLY A 152 -5.48 -0.81 -14.62
C GLY A 152 -6.25 -0.69 -13.31
N SER A 153 -5.62 -1.11 -12.22
CA SER A 153 -6.16 -1.06 -10.86
C SER A 153 -5.06 -0.60 -9.93
N TRP A 154 -5.35 0.45 -9.17
CA TRP A 154 -4.52 0.96 -8.09
C TRP A 154 -5.29 0.83 -6.78
N ASN A 155 -4.66 0.21 -5.78
CA ASN A 155 -5.21 0.07 -4.43
C ASN A 155 -4.14 0.53 -3.45
N SER A 156 -4.43 1.57 -2.67
CA SER A 156 -3.63 2.01 -1.53
C SER A 156 -4.33 1.62 -0.24
N ILE A 157 -3.58 1.02 0.68
CA ILE A 157 -4.02 0.63 2.01
C ILE A 157 -3.05 1.26 3.01
N HIS A 158 -3.53 2.21 3.80
CA HIS A 158 -2.76 2.89 4.84
C HIS A 158 -3.31 2.50 6.20
N VAL A 159 -2.54 1.78 6.99
CA VAL A 159 -2.87 1.46 8.37
C VAL A 159 -2.01 2.32 9.27
N ILE A 160 -2.65 3.16 10.08
CA ILE A 160 -2.02 4.08 11.01
C ILE A 160 -2.39 3.68 12.42
N GLU A 161 -1.38 3.42 13.25
CA GLU A 161 -1.53 3.29 14.68
C GLU A 161 -1.08 4.60 15.34
N VAL A 162 -1.92 5.15 16.21
CA VAL A 162 -1.67 6.39 16.95
C VAL A 162 -1.62 6.07 18.43
N GLN A 163 -0.42 6.13 19.01
CA GLN A 163 -0.22 5.98 20.44
C GLN A 163 -0.06 7.37 21.07
N GLU A 164 -1.07 7.80 21.81
CA GLU A 164 -1.00 9.05 22.57
C GLU A 164 -0.09 8.86 23.79
N GLY A 165 0.97 9.66 23.89
CA GLY A 165 1.86 9.63 25.04
C GLY A 165 1.14 10.15 26.29
N SER A 166 1.22 9.40 27.39
CA SER A 166 0.69 9.81 28.69
C SER A 166 1.43 11.01 29.29
N ASP A 167 2.64 11.27 28.83
CA ASP A 167 3.52 12.28 29.40
C ASP A 167 3.27 13.65 28.79
N VAL A 168 2.63 14.52 29.58
CA VAL A 168 2.73 15.97 29.42
C VAL A 168 4.16 16.38 29.78
N LEU A 169 5.10 16.19 28.86
CA LEU A 169 6.50 16.59 29.08
C LEU A 169 6.60 18.13 29.14
N ASP A 170 7.07 18.63 30.29
CA ASP A 170 7.66 19.94 30.67
C ASP A 170 7.10 21.26 30.09
N LYS A 171 6.12 21.27 29.19
CA LYS A 171 5.62 22.48 28.51
C LYS A 171 4.12 22.47 28.15
N GLY A 172 3.35 21.46 28.58
CA GLY A 172 1.91 21.37 28.26
C GLY A 172 1.61 20.90 26.82
N VAL A 173 2.63 20.50 26.06
CA VAL A 173 2.48 20.05 24.67
C VAL A 173 2.27 18.54 24.64
N LYS A 174 1.16 18.09 24.04
CA LYS A 174 0.87 16.66 23.87
C LYS A 174 1.60 16.10 22.65
N LYS A 175 2.06 14.86 22.76
CA LYS A 175 2.76 14.14 21.68
C LYS A 175 2.13 12.78 21.46
N ALA A 176 2.01 12.39 20.20
CA ALA A 176 1.59 11.06 19.82
C ALA A 176 2.62 10.44 18.88
N THR A 177 2.81 9.14 19.01
CA THR A 177 3.63 8.34 18.09
C THR A 177 2.70 7.74 17.04
N TYR A 178 2.98 8.04 15.79
CA TYR A 178 2.22 7.58 14.64
C TYR A 178 3.06 6.54 13.90
N ARG A 179 2.52 5.34 13.76
CA ARG A 179 3.13 4.25 13.00
C ARG A 179 2.28 3.98 11.77
N LEU A 180 2.79 4.35 10.60
CA LEU A 180 2.13 4.18 9.31
C LEU A 180 2.72 2.96 8.59
N THR A 181 1.85 2.01 8.25
CA THR A 181 2.12 0.94 7.29
C THR A 181 1.31 1.21 6.03
N THR A 182 1.98 1.34 4.89
CA THR A 182 1.33 1.56 3.60
C THR A 182 1.63 0.41 2.65
N SER A 183 0.58 -0.19 2.10
CA SER A 183 0.63 -1.17 1.02
C SER A 183 -0.01 -0.62 -0.24
N VAL A 184 0.66 -0.77 -1.38
CA VAL A 184 0.14 -0.42 -2.70
C VAL A 184 0.11 -1.65 -3.58
N LEU A 185 -1.07 -1.99 -4.09
CA LEU A 185 -1.29 -3.05 -5.07
C LEU A 185 -1.62 -2.40 -6.41
N LEU A 186 -0.73 -2.61 -7.37
CA LEU A 186 -0.83 -2.14 -8.75
C LEU A 186 -0.99 -3.34 -9.69
N SER A 187 -1.98 -3.27 -10.57
CA SER A 187 -2.09 -4.16 -11.73
C SER A 187 -2.40 -3.34 -12.96
N MET A 188 -1.70 -3.61 -14.06
CA MET A 188 -1.86 -2.88 -15.32
C MET A 188 -1.66 -3.81 -16.50
N LYS A 189 -2.69 -3.91 -17.35
CA LYS A 189 -2.62 -4.55 -18.66
C LYS A 189 -2.41 -3.50 -19.74
N VAL A 190 -1.24 -3.55 -20.37
CA VAL A 190 -0.83 -2.61 -21.41
C VAL A 190 -1.27 -3.16 -22.77
N ASN A 191 -2.01 -2.35 -23.51
CA ASN A 191 -2.43 -2.67 -24.87
C ASN A 191 -1.63 -1.81 -25.86
N ARG A 192 -0.52 -2.38 -26.31
CA ARG A 192 0.29 -1.85 -27.41
C ARG A 192 0.64 -2.99 -28.37
N PRO A 193 0.22 -2.94 -29.64
CA PRO A 193 0.49 -4.00 -30.61
C PRO A 193 1.97 -4.38 -30.70
N GLU A 194 2.88 -3.43 -30.52
CA GLU A 194 4.33 -3.64 -30.60
C GLU A 194 4.90 -4.40 -29.40
N LEU A 195 4.22 -4.37 -28.26
CA LEU A 195 4.65 -5.03 -27.02
C LEU A 195 4.01 -6.41 -26.83
N GLY A 196 3.01 -6.75 -27.63
CA GLY A 196 2.21 -7.96 -27.43
C GLY A 196 1.37 -7.88 -26.15
N ASP A 197 1.11 -9.03 -25.54
CA ASP A 197 0.39 -9.11 -24.27
C ASP A 197 1.34 -8.82 -23.10
N LEU A 198 1.25 -7.61 -22.57
CA LEU A 198 2.09 -7.13 -21.46
C LEU A 198 1.21 -6.81 -20.26
N THR A 199 1.43 -7.53 -19.17
CA THR A 199 0.86 -7.22 -17.85
C THR A 199 1.97 -6.84 -16.88
N LEU A 200 1.76 -5.79 -16.12
CA LEU A 200 2.65 -5.31 -15.07
C LEU A 200 1.88 -5.30 -13.75
N ASP A 201 2.28 -6.19 -12.84
CA ASP A 201 1.71 -6.32 -11.52
C ASP A 201 2.79 -6.03 -10.47
N GLY A 202 2.39 -5.39 -9.36
CA GLY A 202 3.32 -5.05 -8.30
C GLY A 202 2.62 -4.82 -6.97
N THR A 203 3.23 -5.34 -5.91
CA THR A 203 2.89 -5.01 -4.53
C THR A 203 4.10 -4.37 -3.89
N LEU A 204 3.89 -3.24 -3.21
CA LEU A 204 4.93 -2.59 -2.42
C LEU A 204 4.36 -2.28 -1.04
N THR A 205 5.11 -2.59 0.01
CA THR A 205 4.74 -2.27 1.39
C THR A 205 5.90 -1.52 2.06
N ARG A 206 5.61 -0.39 2.71
CA ARG A 206 6.57 0.38 3.50
C ARG A 206 5.99 0.74 4.86
N GLN A 207 6.89 0.93 5.82
CA GLN A 207 6.54 1.36 7.18
C GLN A 207 7.35 2.59 7.56
N THR A 208 6.74 3.50 8.29
CA THR A 208 7.41 4.65 8.90
C THR A 208 6.80 4.95 10.27
N GLU A 209 7.60 5.51 11.15
CA GLU A 209 7.19 5.89 12.50
C GLU A 209 7.65 7.32 12.76
N ARG A 210 6.75 8.16 13.26
CA ARG A 210 7.04 9.57 13.60
C ARG A 210 6.33 9.95 14.89
N THR A 211 7.02 10.61 15.81
CA THR A 211 6.40 11.26 16.97
C THR A 211 6.15 12.73 16.63
N MET A 212 4.90 13.17 16.70
CA MET A 212 4.49 14.53 16.37
C MET A 212 3.65 15.14 17.49
N GLU A 213 3.71 16.45 17.58
CA GLU A 213 2.90 17.23 18.52
C GLU A 213 1.46 17.35 17.99
N PHE A 214 0.50 17.41 18.92
CA PHE A 214 -0.90 17.60 18.60
C PHE A 214 -1.58 18.47 19.65
N GLU A 215 -2.50 19.33 19.22
CA GLU A 215 -3.22 20.26 20.10
C GLU A 215 -4.62 19.71 20.45
N ASP A 216 -5.31 19.17 19.44
CA ASP A 216 -6.64 18.59 19.52
C ASP A 216 -6.73 17.29 18.69
N GLN A 217 -7.91 16.67 18.66
CA GLN A 217 -8.08 15.45 17.87
C GLN A 217 -7.97 15.69 16.36
N PHE A 218 -8.34 16.88 15.89
CA PHE A 218 -8.24 17.24 14.47
C PHE A 218 -6.78 17.31 13.99
N ALA A 219 -5.86 17.72 14.86
CA ALA A 219 -4.43 17.70 14.59
C ALA A 219 -3.93 16.29 14.25
N HIS A 220 -4.54 15.22 14.80
CA HIS A 220 -4.20 13.86 14.38
C HIS A 220 -4.49 13.63 12.89
N VAL A 221 -5.64 14.08 12.39
CA VAL A 221 -6.00 13.92 10.96
C VAL A 221 -5.01 14.66 10.07
N SER A 222 -4.61 15.88 10.45
CA SER A 222 -3.58 16.61 9.70
C SER A 222 -2.22 15.90 9.72
N ASN A 223 -1.83 15.36 10.87
CA ASN A 223 -0.55 14.65 11.03
C ASN A 223 -0.55 13.34 10.23
N MET A 224 -1.63 12.57 10.28
CA MET A 224 -1.84 11.37 9.46
C MET A 224 -1.81 11.70 7.96
N GLY A 225 -2.51 12.76 7.54
CA GLY A 225 -2.56 13.19 6.15
C GLY A 225 -1.17 13.49 5.57
N ARG A 226 -0.32 14.23 6.31
CA ARG A 226 1.07 14.50 5.88
C ARG A 226 1.91 13.24 5.78
N MET A 227 1.76 12.30 6.72
CA MET A 227 2.50 11.04 6.66
C MET A 227 2.08 10.18 5.47
N VAL A 228 0.78 10.13 5.18
CA VAL A 228 0.23 9.42 4.02
C VAL A 228 0.73 10.04 2.72
N GLU A 229 0.67 11.37 2.60
CA GLU A 229 1.14 12.10 1.41
C GLU A 229 2.63 11.86 1.13
N ASP A 230 3.48 12.05 2.14
CA ASP A 230 4.92 11.76 2.04
C ASP A 230 5.19 10.32 1.58
N MET A 231 4.49 9.36 2.19
CA MET A 231 4.66 7.94 1.89
C MET A 231 4.17 7.59 0.48
N GLU A 232 3.01 8.08 0.05
CA GLU A 232 2.50 7.84 -1.31
C GLU A 232 3.43 8.41 -2.39
N ILE A 233 4.03 9.58 -2.17
CA ILE A 233 5.00 10.18 -3.09
C ILE A 233 6.23 9.28 -3.26
N ASP A 234 6.78 8.79 -2.16
CA ASP A 234 7.94 7.88 -2.15
C ASP A 234 7.60 6.51 -2.77
N MET A 235 6.43 5.96 -2.46
CA MET A 235 5.92 4.70 -3.02
C MET A 235 5.70 4.81 -4.54
N ARG A 236 5.07 5.89 -5.01
CA ARG A 236 4.87 6.17 -6.43
C ARG A 236 6.21 6.29 -7.16
N SER A 237 7.16 7.03 -6.59
CA SER A 237 8.50 7.18 -7.17
C SER A 237 9.24 5.84 -7.24
N SER A 238 9.05 4.97 -6.24
CA SER A 238 9.61 3.62 -6.21
C SER A 238 8.98 2.71 -7.27
N LEU A 239 7.67 2.77 -7.47
CA LEU A 239 6.98 1.99 -8.51
C LEU A 239 7.43 2.39 -9.92
N ASP A 240 7.58 3.69 -10.18
CA ASP A 240 8.09 4.19 -11.48
C ASP A 240 9.57 3.83 -11.68
N GLY A 241 10.41 4.17 -10.71
CA GLY A 241 11.87 4.06 -10.81
C GLY A 241 12.42 2.64 -10.68
N LEU A 242 11.80 1.76 -9.87
CA LEU A 242 12.31 0.42 -9.61
C LEU A 242 11.53 -0.65 -10.35
N TYR A 243 10.19 -0.68 -10.29
CA TYR A 243 9.44 -1.81 -10.85
C TYR A 243 9.51 -1.84 -12.37
N ILE A 244 9.16 -0.74 -13.04
CA ILE A 244 9.13 -0.72 -14.51
C ILE A 244 10.54 -0.67 -15.09
N SER A 245 11.44 0.14 -14.51
CA SER A 245 12.79 0.27 -15.05
C SER A 245 13.64 -0.99 -14.82
N LYS A 246 13.53 -1.65 -13.65
CA LYS A 246 14.31 -2.87 -13.38
C LYS A 246 13.81 -4.06 -14.19
N THR A 247 12.49 -4.23 -14.34
CA THR A 247 11.93 -5.27 -15.22
C THR A 247 12.39 -5.08 -16.66
N ARG A 248 12.39 -3.84 -17.16
CA ARG A 248 12.94 -3.50 -18.48
C ARG A 248 14.43 -3.84 -18.61
N GLU A 249 15.25 -3.51 -17.60
CA GLU A 249 16.68 -3.83 -17.58
C GLU A 249 16.93 -5.35 -17.67
N VAL A 250 16.20 -6.13 -16.87
CA VAL A 250 16.29 -7.60 -16.87
C VAL A 250 15.90 -8.16 -18.24
N ILE A 251 14.78 -7.73 -18.82
CA ILE A 251 14.34 -8.17 -20.15
C ILE A 251 15.37 -7.86 -21.23
N ASN A 252 15.94 -6.64 -21.23
CA ASN A 252 16.99 -6.26 -22.16
C ASN A 252 18.29 -7.06 -21.94
N GLY A 253 18.55 -7.51 -20.71
CA GLY A 253 19.67 -8.40 -20.39
C GLY A 253 19.49 -9.82 -20.91
N MET A 254 18.26 -10.33 -20.95
CA MET A 254 17.95 -11.70 -21.40
C MET A 254 18.17 -11.90 -22.91
N ARG A 255 17.90 -10.88 -23.73
CA ARG A 255 18.03 -10.97 -25.20
C ARG A 255 18.83 -9.81 -25.77
N LYS A 256 20.11 -10.05 -26.05
CA LYS A 256 20.95 -9.10 -26.80
C LYS A 256 20.68 -9.24 -28.29
N LEU A 257 20.07 -8.22 -28.88
CA LEU A 257 19.80 -8.16 -30.33
C LEU A 257 21.08 -8.01 -31.17
N GLN A 258 22.16 -7.51 -30.58
CA GLN A 258 23.44 -7.34 -31.24
C GLN A 258 24.43 -8.38 -30.69
N GLN A 259 24.62 -9.47 -31.43
CA GLN A 259 25.75 -10.39 -31.23
C GLN A 259 26.90 -9.92 -32.12
N GLY A 260 27.78 -9.13 -31.54
CA GLY A 260 29.12 -8.88 -32.05
C GLY A 260 30.04 -8.73 -30.84
N PRO A 261 31.38 -8.75 -31.00
CA PRO A 261 32.22 -8.19 -29.94
C PRO A 261 31.61 -6.83 -29.64
N ALA A 262 31.28 -6.55 -28.37
CA ALA A 262 31.00 -5.18 -27.98
C ALA A 262 32.15 -4.40 -28.61
N MET A 263 31.88 -3.54 -29.61
CA MET A 263 32.92 -2.65 -30.12
C MET A 263 33.48 -2.06 -28.85
N ALA A 264 34.72 -2.43 -28.49
CA ALA A 264 35.28 -2.13 -27.19
C ALA A 264 35.01 -0.65 -27.03
N ASN A 265 34.08 -0.33 -26.11
CA ASN A 265 33.35 0.92 -26.14
C ASN A 265 34.43 1.99 -26.39
N PRO A 266 34.42 2.80 -27.48
CA PRO A 266 35.56 3.66 -27.77
C PRO A 266 35.96 4.49 -26.54
N PHE A 267 34.96 4.78 -25.71
CA PHE A 267 35.03 5.27 -24.34
C PHE A 267 35.90 4.45 -23.35
N VAL A 268 35.84 3.11 -23.33
CA VAL A 268 36.71 2.23 -22.53
C VAL A 268 38.15 2.28 -23.03
N GLY A 269 38.37 2.35 -24.35
CA GLY A 269 39.70 2.55 -24.93
C GLY A 269 40.27 3.93 -24.55
N GLU A 270 39.46 4.98 -24.65
CA GLU A 270 39.80 6.34 -24.23
C GLU A 270 40.02 6.44 -22.72
N LEU A 271 39.19 5.80 -21.89
CA LEU A 271 39.35 5.72 -20.43
C LEU A 271 40.63 5.01 -20.05
N THR A 272 40.92 3.87 -20.68
CA THR A 272 42.17 3.14 -20.44
C THR A 272 43.37 3.99 -20.82
N GLY A 273 43.31 4.69 -21.96
CA GLY A 273 44.32 5.65 -22.39
C GLY A 273 44.48 6.84 -21.43
N ALA A 274 43.38 7.38 -20.90
CA ALA A 274 43.38 8.49 -19.95
C ALA A 274 43.96 8.06 -18.59
N VAL A 275 43.59 6.87 -18.09
CA VAL A 275 44.11 6.29 -16.85
C VAL A 275 45.61 6.02 -16.96
N LEU A 276 46.06 5.47 -18.08
CA LEU A 276 47.50 5.25 -18.35
C LEU A 276 48.28 6.57 -18.39
N LYS A 277 47.76 7.60 -19.07
CA LYS A 277 48.37 8.95 -19.09
C LYS A 277 48.45 9.57 -17.69
N HIS A 278 47.43 9.34 -16.85
CA HIS A 278 47.39 9.88 -15.50
C HIS A 278 48.35 9.14 -14.54
N GLY A 279 48.56 7.84 -14.73
CA GLY A 279 49.54 7.04 -14.00
C GLY A 279 50.98 7.39 -14.36
N GLN A 280 51.26 7.66 -15.64
CA GLN A 280 52.60 8.08 -16.10
C GLN A 280 52.98 9.48 -15.61
N LYS A 281 52.02 10.41 -15.47
CA LYS A 281 52.28 11.73 -14.87
C LYS A 281 52.73 11.63 -13.41
N LYS A 282 52.21 10.67 -12.64
CA LYS A 282 52.60 10.44 -11.23
C LYS A 282 53.97 9.76 -11.04
N GLN A 283 54.54 9.16 -12.08
CA GLN A 283 55.88 8.55 -12.03
C GLN A 283 57.00 9.52 -12.44
N ASN A 284 56.64 10.66 -13.04
CA ASN A 284 57.56 11.69 -13.51
C ASN A 284 57.55 12.97 -12.64
N GLU A 285 56.87 12.92 -11.48
CA GLU A 285 57.01 13.87 -10.36
C GLU A 285 57.74 13.16 -9.22
#